data_AF-A0A527Y9B3-F1
#
_entry.id   AF-A0A527Y9B3-F1
#
_cell.length_a   1.000
_cell.length_b   1.000
_cell.length_c   1.000
_cell.angle_alpha   90.00
_cell.angle_beta   90.00
_cell.angle_gamma   90.00
#
_symmetry.space_group_name_H-M   'P 1'
#
loop_
_entity.id
_entity.type
_entity.pdbx_description
1 polymer ?
#
loop_
_entity_poly.entity_id
_entity_poly.type
_entity_poly.pdbx_seq_one_letter_code
_entity_poly.pdbx_strand_id
1 'polypeptide(L)' 'LIVAFPSVSNLFRTSRDHPLAILGKRSLPVFITGTLIAMAAQVMKLINPGGFAYDSLLISAGIAMQFALAYYLEW' A
#
# COMPACT_ATOMS: atom_id res chain seq x y z
N LEU A 1 7.32 21.19 1.11
CA LEU A 1 8.23 22.19 0.50
C LEU A 1 9.11 21.63 -0.64
N ILE A 2 9.57 20.36 -0.60
CA ILE A 2 10.43 19.76 -1.64
C ILE A 2 9.75 19.64 -3.04
N VAL A 3 8.41 19.55 -3.08
CA VAL A 3 7.61 19.44 -4.32
C VAL A 3 7.55 20.77 -5.12
N ALA A 4 8.01 21.89 -4.54
CA ALA A 4 7.99 23.19 -5.21
C ALA A 4 9.06 23.36 -6.31
N PHE A 5 10.02 22.42 -6.40
CA PHE A 5 10.98 22.40 -7.51
C PHE A 5 10.36 21.69 -8.72
N PRO A 6 10.01 22.40 -9.81
CA PRO A 6 9.35 21.80 -10.98
C PRO A 6 10.18 20.66 -11.60
N SER A 7 11.51 20.73 -11.50
CA SER A 7 12.43 19.69 -11.98
C SER A 7 12.30 18.36 -11.22
N VAL A 8 12.07 18.41 -9.90
CA VAL A 8 11.85 17.22 -9.06
C VAL A 8 10.43 16.69 -9.29
N SER A 9 9.46 17.60 -9.39
CA SER A 9 8.06 17.26 -9.70
C SER A 9 7.91 16.54 -11.05
N ASN A 10 8.65 16.96 -12.09
CA ASN A 10 8.62 16.31 -13.40
C ASN A 10 9.26 14.91 -13.39
N LEU A 11 10.22 14.64 -12.50
CA LEU A 11 10.85 13.32 -12.39
C LEU A 11 9.93 12.29 -11.72
N PHE A 12 9.09 12.73 -10.76
CA PHE A 12 8.10 11.88 -10.09
C PHE A 12 6.72 11.90 -10.75
N ARG A 13 6.56 12.58 -11.90
CA ARG A 13 5.33 12.59 -12.69
C ARG A 13 5.09 11.23 -13.31
N THR A 14 4.41 10.40 -12.54
CA THR A 14 3.86 9.12 -12.97
C THR A 14 2.52 9.34 -13.67
N SER A 15 2.23 8.57 -14.72
CA SER A 15 0.93 8.63 -15.42
C SER A 15 -0.22 8.42 -14.45
N ARG A 16 -1.37 9.07 -14.70
CA ARG A 16 -2.56 8.94 -13.82
C ARG A 16 -3.12 7.52 -13.75
N ASP A 17 -2.81 6.70 -14.74
CA ASP A 17 -3.24 5.30 -14.86
C ASP A 17 -2.23 4.32 -14.24
N HIS A 18 -1.12 4.83 -13.71
CA HIS A 18 -0.10 3.98 -13.11
C HIS A 18 -0.56 3.48 -11.72
N PRO A 19 -0.31 2.20 -11.37
CA PRO A 19 -0.73 1.58 -10.11
C PRO A 19 -0.44 2.42 -8.85
N LEU A 20 0.76 3.01 -8.79
CA LEU A 20 1.17 3.86 -7.66
C LEU A 20 0.41 5.19 -7.59
N ALA A 21 0.02 5.77 -8.74
CA ALA A 21 -0.81 6.97 -8.76
C ALA A 21 -2.24 6.66 -8.31
N ILE A 22 -2.75 5.48 -8.66
CA ILE A 22 -4.07 5.00 -8.25
C ILE A 22 -4.16 4.84 -6.73
N LEU A 23 -3.17 4.17 -6.13
CA LEU A 23 -3.02 4.11 -4.68
C LEU A 23 -3.01 5.50 -4.02
N GLY A 24 -2.26 6.45 -4.61
CA GLY A 24 -2.17 7.81 -4.10
C GLY A 24 -3.48 8.61 -4.19
N LYS A 25 -4.26 8.43 -5.27
CA LYS A 25 -5.57 9.07 -5.47
C LYS A 25 -6.59 8.68 -4.38
N ARG A 26 -6.51 7.45 -3.86
CA ARG A 26 -7.39 6.92 -2.80
C ARG A 26 -6.61 6.62 -1.51
N SER A 27 -5.63 7.47 -1.18
CA SER A 27 -4.69 7.23 -0.08
C SER A 27 -5.33 7.08 1.30
N LEU A 28 -6.36 7.86 1.63
CA LEU A 28 -7.02 7.80 2.95
C LEU A 28 -7.66 6.43 3.25
N PRO A 29 -8.57 5.88 2.41
CA PRO A 29 -9.14 4.56 2.66
C PRO A 29 -8.10 3.45 2.59
N VAL A 30 -7.14 3.52 1.64
CA VAL A 30 -6.05 2.54 1.53
C VAL A 30 -5.17 2.53 2.79
N PHE A 31 -4.93 3.69 3.40
CA PHE A 31 -4.17 3.82 4.64
C PHE A 31 -4.89 3.19 5.83
N ILE A 32 -6.18 3.49 6.00
CA ILE A 32 -6.98 2.95 7.11
C ILE A 32 -7.07 1.42 6.99
N THR A 33 -7.43 0.91 5.81
CA THR A 33 -7.52 -0.54 5.59
C THR A 33 -6.16 -1.21 5.75
N GLY A 34 -5.08 -0.61 5.24
CA GLY A 34 -3.72 -1.11 5.44
C GLY A 34 -3.34 -1.20 6.92
N THR A 35 -3.73 -0.21 7.72
CA THR A 35 -3.48 -0.19 9.16
C THR A 35 -4.22 -1.34 9.85
N LEU A 36 -5.49 -1.56 9.52
CA LEU A 36 -6.28 -2.67 10.08
C LEU A 36 -5.69 -4.03 9.69
N ILE A 37 -5.30 -4.22 8.43
CA ILE A 37 -4.65 -5.44 7.96
C ILE A 37 -3.34 -5.67 8.71
N ALA A 38 -2.53 -4.62 8.91
CA ALA A 38 -1.27 -4.73 9.65
C ALA A 38 -1.50 -5.15 11.10
N MET A 39 -2.51 -4.59 11.78
CA MET A 39 -2.88 -5.02 13.14
C MET A 39 -3.31 -6.49 13.17
N ALA A 40 -4.11 -6.95 12.20
CA ALA A 40 -4.49 -8.35 12.09
C ALA A 40 -3.28 -9.28 11.84
N ALA A 41 -2.38 -8.88 10.94
CA ALA A 41 -1.15 -9.64 10.66
C ALA A 41 -0.23 -9.72 11.89
N GLN A 42 -0.15 -8.66 12.70
CA GLN A 42 0.58 -8.68 13.96
C GLN A 42 0.00 -9.71 14.93
N VAL A 43 -1.33 -9.78 15.08
CA VAL A 43 -2.00 -10.81 15.89
C VAL A 43 -1.69 -12.21 15.34
N MET A 44 -1.75 -12.40 14.03
CA MET A 44 -1.39 -13.67 13.38
C MET A 44 0.07 -14.07 13.66
N LYS A 45 0.97 -13.11 13.78
CA LYS A 45 2.38 -13.34 14.10
C LYS A 45 2.61 -13.73 15.56
N LEU A 46 1.77 -13.23 16.47
CA LEU A 46 1.83 -13.60 17.89
C LEU A 46 1.40 -15.06 18.10
N ILE A 47 0.36 -15.50 17.40
CA ILE A 47 -0.14 -16.89 17.52
C ILE A 47 0.68 -17.88 16.70
N ASN A 48 1.26 -17.44 15.58
CA ASN A 48 2.12 -18.23 14.73
C ASN A 48 3.41 -17.44 14.47
N PRO A 49 4.41 -17.58 15.35
CA PRO A 49 5.75 -17.09 15.09
C PRO A 49 6.38 -17.95 13.99
N GLY A 50 5.90 -17.75 12.75
CA GLY A 50 6.40 -18.41 11.57
C GLY A 50 7.80 -17.93 11.21
N GLY A 51 8.41 -18.61 10.23
CA GLY A 51 9.70 -18.19 9.66
C GLY A 51 9.55 -17.15 8.55
N PHE A 52 10.67 -16.83 7.91
CA PHE A 52 10.77 -15.85 6.82
C PHE A 52 9.69 -16.00 5.72
N ALA A 53 9.33 -17.24 5.37
CA ALA A 53 8.31 -17.52 4.35
C ALA A 53 6.91 -17.02 4.77
N TYR A 54 6.54 -17.22 6.05
CA TYR A 54 5.25 -16.78 6.58
C TYR A 54 5.18 -15.25 6.65
N ASP A 55 6.26 -14.62 7.09
CA ASP A 55 6.37 -13.16 7.13
C ASP A 55 6.25 -12.55 5.73
N SER A 56 6.96 -13.14 4.77
CA SER A 56 6.89 -12.71 3.36
C SER A 56 5.48 -12.87 2.79
N LEU A 57 4.79 -13.96 3.14
CA LEU A 57 3.41 -14.20 2.71
C LEU A 57 2.45 -13.16 3.31
N LEU A 58 2.55 -12.86 4.62
CA LEU A 58 1.70 -11.86 5.26
C LEU A 58 1.89 -10.47 4.65
N ILE A 59 3.15 -10.07 4.41
CA ILE A 59 3.47 -8.77 3.82
C ILE A 59 2.97 -8.70 2.37
N SER A 60 3.29 -9.69 1.55
CA SER A 60 2.89 -9.72 0.14
C SER A 60 1.36 -9.74 -0.03
N ALA A 61 0.65 -10.51 0.80
CA ALA A 61 -0.80 -10.51 0.84
C ALA A 61 -1.38 -9.14 1.25
N GLY A 62 -0.79 -8.49 2.26
CA GLY A 62 -1.20 -7.16 2.71
C GLY A 62 -1.05 -6.11 1.60
N ILE A 63 0.09 -6.12 0.90
CA ILE A 63 0.33 -5.23 -0.26
C ILE A 63 -0.69 -5.50 -1.37
N ALA A 64 -0.91 -6.78 -1.72
CA ALA A 64 -1.87 -7.14 -2.76
C ALA A 64 -3.30 -6.67 -2.42
N MET A 65 -3.72 -6.79 -1.16
CA MET A 65 -5.02 -6.29 -0.69
C MET A 65 -5.12 -4.76 -0.79
N GLN A 66 -4.04 -4.02 -0.49
CA GLN A 66 -4.04 -2.56 -0.63
C GLN A 66 -4.20 -2.12 -2.09
N PHE A 67 -3.52 -2.79 -3.02
CA PHE A 67 -3.71 -2.55 -4.45
C PHE A 67 -5.13 -2.92 -4.90
N ALA A 68 -5.63 -4.09 -4.50
CA ALA A 68 -6.99 -4.52 -4.86
C ALA A 68 -8.05 -3.51 -4.40
N LEU A 69 -7.94 -2.99 -3.17
CA LEU A 69 -8.83 -1.95 -2.67
C LEU A 69 -8.70 -0.64 -3.46
N ALA A 70 -7.48 -0.23 -3.79
CA ALA A 70 -7.26 1.01 -4.54
C ALA A 70 -7.89 0.95 -5.94
N TYR A 71 -7.75 -0.18 -6.63
CA TYR A 71 -8.41 -0.42 -7.93
C TYR A 71 -9.93 -0.51 -7.79
N TYR A 72 -10.44 -1.16 -6.72
CA TYR A 72 -11.87 -1.23 -6.46
C TYR A 72 -12.50 0.16 -6.22
N LEU A 73 -11.78 1.07 -5.56
CA LEU A 73 -12.25 2.44 -5.27
C LEU A 73 -12.00 3.44 -6.43
N GLU A 74 -11.23 3.04 -7.44
CA GLU A 74 -11.03 3.83 -8.65
C GLU A 74 -12.20 3.68 -9.64
N TRP A 75 -12.83 2.51 -9.66
CA TRP A 75 -14.04 2.20 -10.43
C TRP A 75 -15.27 2.95 -9.89
#